data_AF-A0A2X3EX45-F1
#
_entry.id   AF-A0A2X3EX45-F1
#
_cell.length_a   1.000
_cell.length_b   1.000
_cell.length_c   1.000
_cell.angle_alpha   90.00
_cell.angle_beta   90.00
_cell.angle_gamma   90.00
#
_symmetry.space_group_name_H-M   'P 1'
#
loop_
_entity.id
_entity.type
_entity.pdbx_description
1 polymer ?
#
loop_
_entity_poly.entity_id
_entity_poly.type
_entity_poly.pdbx_seq_one_letter_code
_entity_poly.pdbx_strand_id
1 'polypeptide(L)'
;MRYSSQVAENAVIEGNCLLKHRAMVGGEAQLRGGPILLDDDVLIQGRTVIIGDVIVEHQVSINDEVQIAAQEGRGHSSARPKTLDGQQHITRTPLLGAL
;
A
#
# COMPACT_ATOMS: atom_id res chain seq x y z
N MET A 1 -1.90 -17.66 -15.75
CA MET A 1 -2.23 -16.83 -14.57
C MET A 1 -0.91 -16.50 -13.87
N ARG A 2 -0.45 -15.23 -13.92
CA ARG A 2 0.80 -14.82 -13.27
C ARG A 2 0.50 -14.47 -11.81
N TYR A 3 0.93 -15.31 -10.87
CA TYR A 3 0.93 -15.03 -9.43
C TYR A 3 2.15 -14.19 -9.01
N SER A 4 2.73 -13.44 -9.95
CA SER A 4 3.96 -12.69 -9.71
C SER A 4 3.63 -11.35 -9.07
N SER A 5 4.34 -11.01 -8.00
CA SER A 5 4.48 -9.61 -7.60
C SER A 5 5.61 -8.97 -8.39
N GLN A 6 5.43 -7.70 -8.76
CA GLN A 6 6.37 -6.97 -9.59
C GLN A 6 6.60 -5.58 -9.04
N VAL A 7 7.86 -5.15 -9.11
CA VAL A 7 8.28 -3.78 -8.85
C VAL A 7 8.88 -3.28 -10.15
N ALA A 8 8.40 -2.15 -10.65
CA ALA A 8 8.74 -1.61 -11.96
C ALA A 8 9.02 -0.10 -11.89
N GLU A 9 9.50 0.44 -13.01
CA GLU A 9 9.72 1.88 -13.20
C GLU A 9 10.71 2.46 -12.17
N ASN A 10 10.37 3.55 -11.49
CA ASN A 10 11.22 4.21 -10.47
C ASN A 10 10.75 3.90 -9.04
N ALA A 11 9.99 2.82 -8.85
CA ALA A 11 9.51 2.45 -7.54
C ALA A 11 10.66 2.07 -6.60
N VAL A 12 10.63 2.60 -5.38
CA VAL A 12 11.62 2.35 -4.34
C VAL A 12 10.94 1.64 -3.18
N ILE A 13 11.49 0.49 -2.78
CA ILE A 13 11.02 -0.29 -1.63
C ILE A 13 12.19 -0.46 -0.65
N GLU A 14 12.04 0.10 0.53
CA GLU A 14 13.05 0.10 1.59
C GLU A 14 12.44 -0.34 2.92
N GLY A 15 13.07 -1.33 3.58
CA GLY A 15 12.64 -1.85 4.87
C GLY A 15 11.91 -3.19 4.81
N ASN A 16 11.03 -3.45 5.77
CA ASN A 16 10.33 -4.73 5.90
C ASN A 16 9.04 -4.70 5.08
N CYS A 17 9.17 -4.96 3.78
CA CYS A 17 8.05 -5.01 2.83
C CYS A 17 7.84 -6.42 2.28
N LEU A 18 6.62 -6.92 2.35
CA LEU A 18 6.21 -8.23 1.86
C LEU A 18 5.15 -8.09 0.78
N LEU A 19 5.50 -8.46 -0.45
CA LEU A 19 4.61 -8.46 -1.61
C LEU A 19 4.24 -9.90 -1.94
N LYS A 20 2.94 -10.22 -1.91
CA LYS A 20 2.43 -11.59 -2.06
C LYS A 20 1.70 -11.82 -3.38
N HIS A 21 0.38 -12.01 -3.38
CA HIS A 21 -0.35 -12.44 -4.56
C HIS A 21 -0.72 -11.24 -5.43
N ARG A 22 -0.10 -11.15 -6.61
CA ARG A 22 -0.46 -10.17 -7.65
C ARG A 22 -0.34 -8.71 -7.15
N ALA A 23 0.75 -8.38 -6.44
CA ALA A 23 1.05 -7.01 -6.07
C ALA A 23 1.97 -6.36 -7.11
N MET A 24 1.58 -5.21 -7.64
CA MET A 24 2.36 -4.43 -8.60
C MET A 24 2.63 -3.04 -8.06
N VAL A 25 3.91 -2.68 -7.98
CA VAL A 25 4.38 -1.36 -7.55
C VAL A 25 5.15 -0.72 -8.69
N GLY A 26 4.71 0.44 -9.15
CA GLY A 26 5.31 1.20 -10.24
C GLY A 26 5.25 2.71 -10.01
N GLY A 27 5.61 3.47 -11.02
CA GLY A 27 5.69 4.93 -11.03
C GLY A 27 6.91 5.44 -10.30
N GLU A 28 6.69 6.44 -9.45
CA GLU A 28 7.64 7.00 -8.49
C GLU A 28 7.25 6.63 -7.05
N ALA A 29 6.59 5.47 -6.89
CA ALA A 29 6.10 5.02 -5.60
C ALA A 29 7.24 4.71 -4.63
N GLN A 30 7.10 5.14 -3.38
CA GLN A 30 8.09 4.96 -2.32
C GLN A 30 7.46 4.22 -1.14
N LEU A 31 7.89 3.00 -0.89
CA LEU A 31 7.48 2.19 0.25
C LEU A 31 8.64 2.16 1.24
N ARG A 32 8.44 2.70 2.45
CA ARG A 32 9.49 2.86 3.46
C ARG A 32 9.03 2.39 4.84
N GLY A 33 9.92 1.72 5.57
CA GLY A 33 9.65 1.28 6.95
C GLY A 33 9.10 -0.15 7.00
N GLY A 34 8.16 -0.42 7.90
CA GLY A 34 7.45 -1.70 7.94
C GLY A 34 6.96 -2.13 9.32
N PRO A 35 6.19 -3.22 9.37
CA PRO A 35 5.91 -4.14 8.25
C PRO A 35 4.92 -3.59 7.22
N ILE A 36 5.27 -3.61 5.94
CA ILE A 36 4.34 -3.31 4.83
C ILE A 36 3.93 -4.62 4.17
N LEU A 37 2.64 -4.90 4.06
CA LEU A 37 2.10 -6.10 3.41
C LEU A 37 1.20 -5.71 2.23
N LEU A 38 1.50 -6.21 1.05
CA LEU A 38 0.63 -6.10 -0.13
C LEU A 38 0.18 -7.50 -0.55
N ASP A 39 -1.13 -7.77 -0.57
CA ASP A 39 -1.68 -9.08 -0.94
C ASP A 39 -2.99 -8.98 -1.74
N ASP A 40 -3.26 -9.97 -2.58
CA ASP A 40 -4.49 -10.12 -3.37
C ASP A 40 -4.84 -8.92 -4.30
N ASP A 41 -4.18 -8.82 -5.46
CA ASP A 41 -4.46 -7.84 -6.53
C ASP A 41 -4.29 -6.37 -6.11
N VAL A 42 -3.09 -6.03 -5.63
CA VAL A 42 -2.75 -4.66 -5.23
C VAL A 42 -1.99 -3.95 -6.33
N LEU A 43 -2.44 -2.75 -6.70
CA LEU A 43 -1.76 -1.88 -7.65
C LEU A 43 -1.38 -0.56 -6.97
N ILE A 44 -0.09 -0.23 -6.98
CA ILE A 44 0.44 1.04 -6.49
C ILE A 44 1.20 1.70 -7.63
N GLN A 45 0.75 2.88 -8.06
CA GLN A 45 1.35 3.66 -9.13
C GLN A 45 1.34 5.16 -8.79
N GLY A 46 1.94 5.98 -9.66
CA GLY A 46 2.04 7.43 -9.45
C GLY A 46 3.17 7.81 -8.49
N ARG A 47 3.01 8.92 -7.76
CA ARG A 47 3.93 9.44 -6.74
C ARG A 47 3.43 9.08 -5.33
N THR A 48 3.08 7.81 -5.14
CA THR A 48 2.55 7.30 -3.88
C THR A 48 3.67 7.14 -2.84
N VAL A 49 3.43 7.54 -1.59
CA VAL A 49 4.38 7.34 -0.49
C VAL A 49 3.70 6.56 0.63
N ILE A 50 4.22 5.37 0.97
CA ILE A 50 3.72 4.51 2.04
C ILE A 50 4.81 4.38 3.11
N ILE A 51 4.47 4.73 4.36
CA ILE A 51 5.41 4.71 5.47
C ILE A 51 4.83 3.99 6.69
N GLY A 52 5.58 3.04 7.25
CA GLY A 52 5.26 2.39 8.52
C GLY A 52 4.56 1.04 8.40
N ASP A 53 3.77 0.68 9.41
CA ASP A 53 3.01 -0.58 9.50
C ASP A 53 1.68 -0.53 8.70
N VAL A 54 1.75 -0.95 7.43
CA VAL A 54 0.66 -0.80 6.46
C VAL A 54 0.33 -2.13 5.80
N ILE A 55 -0.94 -2.50 5.83
CA ILE A 55 -1.47 -3.68 5.15
C ILE A 55 -2.41 -3.20 4.04
N VAL A 56 -2.16 -3.62 2.81
CA VAL A 56 -3.02 -3.35 1.65
C VAL A 56 -3.43 -4.67 1.07
N GLU A 57 -4.73 -4.97 1.09
CA GLU A 57 -5.24 -6.26 0.63
C GLU A 57 -6.58 -6.13 -0.09
N HIS A 58 -6.92 -7.15 -0.88
CA HIS A 58 -8.21 -7.32 -1.56
C HIS A 58 -8.50 -6.24 -2.61
N GLN A 59 -7.86 -6.33 -3.78
CA GLN A 59 -8.19 -5.54 -4.99
C GLN A 59 -8.13 -4.03 -4.78
N VAL A 60 -7.03 -3.53 -4.21
CA VAL A 60 -6.81 -2.10 -3.95
C VAL A 60 -5.97 -1.48 -5.05
N SER A 61 -6.35 -0.29 -5.51
CA SER A 61 -5.57 0.50 -6.47
C SER A 61 -5.29 1.89 -5.90
N ILE A 62 -4.01 2.25 -5.81
CA ILE A 62 -3.53 3.53 -5.34
C ILE A 62 -2.80 4.19 -6.50
N ASN A 63 -3.26 5.37 -6.91
CA ASN A 63 -2.72 6.11 -8.05
C ASN A 63 -2.39 7.55 -7.63
N ASP A 64 -1.69 8.27 -8.52
CA ASP A 64 -1.40 9.70 -8.37
C ASP A 64 -0.56 10.03 -7.12
N GLU A 65 -0.91 11.08 -6.36
CA GLU A 65 -0.12 11.58 -5.23
C GLU A 65 -0.77 11.22 -3.88
N VAL A 66 -0.75 9.93 -3.52
CA VAL A 66 -1.32 9.45 -2.25
C VAL A 66 -0.24 9.26 -1.19
N GLN A 67 -0.51 9.69 0.04
CA GLN A 67 0.36 9.46 1.19
C GLN A 67 -0.34 8.60 2.25
N ILE A 68 0.24 7.46 2.57
CA ILE A 68 -0.23 6.55 3.61
C ILE A 68 0.84 6.47 4.68
N ALA A 69 0.49 6.84 5.91
CA ALA A 69 1.42 6.80 7.03
C ALA A 69 0.75 6.12 8.23
N ALA A 70 1.31 5.01 8.70
CA ALA A 70 0.86 4.37 9.92
C ALA A 70 1.66 4.91 11.12
N GLN A 71 0.98 5.35 12.19
CA GLN A 71 1.66 5.72 13.43
C GLN A 71 2.08 4.47 14.21
N GLU A 72 3.37 4.41 14.57
CA GLU A 72 3.92 3.37 15.44
C GLU A 72 3.20 3.36 16.80
N GLY A 73 2.69 2.18 17.20
CA GLY A 73 2.20 1.93 18.56
C GLY A 73 0.70 1.64 18.70
N ARG A 74 -0.13 1.73 17.65
CA ARG A 74 -1.56 1.36 17.71
C ARG A 74 -2.08 0.73 16.42
N GLY A 75 -1.71 -0.52 16.18
CA GLY A 75 -2.39 -1.43 15.26
C GLY A 75 -2.14 -1.19 13.77
N HIS A 76 -2.09 -2.30 13.02
CA HIS A 76 -1.88 -2.32 11.57
C HIS A 76 -2.95 -1.49 10.83
N SER A 77 -2.53 -0.62 9.91
CA SER A 77 -3.45 0.13 9.04
C SER A 77 -3.83 -0.72 7.84
N SER A 78 -5.08 -1.19 7.73
CA SER A 78 -5.54 -2.02 6.60
C SER A 78 -6.31 -1.21 5.56
N ALA A 79 -5.85 -1.12 4.32
CA ALA A 79 -6.65 -0.58 3.21
C ALA A 79 -7.51 -1.70 2.62
N ARG A 80 -8.84 -1.49 2.58
CA ARG A 80 -9.84 -2.39 1.98
C ARG A 80 -10.18 -1.95 0.54
N PRO A 81 -10.83 -2.80 -0.30
CA PRO A 81 -11.01 -2.56 -1.74
C PRO A 81 -11.58 -1.16 -1.99
N LYS A 82 -10.72 -0.24 -2.40
CA LYS A 82 -11.05 1.16 -2.64
C LYS A 82 -9.99 1.75 -3.54
N THR A 83 -10.41 2.43 -4.59
CA THR A 83 -9.52 3.27 -5.39
C THR A 83 -9.21 4.53 -4.58
N LEU A 84 -7.94 4.74 -4.28
CA LEU A 84 -7.45 5.98 -3.67
C LEU A 84 -6.79 6.81 -4.79
N ASP A 85 -7.32 8.00 -5.02
CA ASP A 85 -6.95 8.91 -6.10
C ASP A 85 -6.89 10.35 -5.57
N GLY A 86 -5.94 11.15 -6.04
CA GLY A 86 -5.67 12.52 -5.62
C GLY A 86 -4.83 12.64 -4.33
N GLN A 87 -4.64 13.87 -3.84
CA GLN A 87 -3.91 14.13 -2.59
C GLN A 87 -4.71 13.66 -1.38
N GLN A 88 -4.56 12.38 -1.02
CA GLN A 88 -5.18 11.78 0.16
C GLN A 88 -4.11 11.41 1.18
N HIS A 89 -4.30 11.87 2.43
CA HIS A 89 -3.46 11.51 3.56
C HIS A 89 -4.23 10.56 4.48
N ILE A 90 -3.88 9.27 4.45
CA ILE A 90 -4.51 8.25 5.29
C ILE A 90 -3.57 7.93 6.44
N THR A 91 -3.91 8.43 7.62
CA THR A 91 -3.17 8.16 8.87
C THR A 91 -3.78 7.05 9.72
N ARG A 92 -5.05 6.68 9.43
CA ARG A 92 -5.79 5.53 9.98
C ARG A 92 -6.87 5.13 8.99
N THR A 93 -7.03 3.84 8.70
CA THR A 93 -8.24 3.39 8.00
C THR A 93 -9.41 3.33 8.99
N PRO A 94 -10.61 3.82 8.64
CA PRO A 94 -11.80 3.57 9.45
C PRO A 94 -12.06 2.06 9.50
N LEU A 95 -11.91 1.47 10.69
CA LEU A 95 -12.49 0.16 11.01
C LEU A 95 -14.01 0.31 11.05
N LEU A 96 -14.68 0.47 9.90
CA LEU A 96 -16.12 0.28 9.84
C LEU A 96 -16.37 -1.22 9.65
N GLY A 97 -16.52 -1.91 10.78
CA GLY A 97 -16.74 -3.35 10.85
C GLY A 97 -15.78 -4.07 11.79
N ALA A 98 -15.61 -3.56 13.02
CA ALA A 98 -15.69 -4.49 14.14
C ALA A 98 -17.18 -4.88 14.24
N LEU A 99 -17.43 -6.18 14.36
CA LEU A 99 -18.76 -6.80 14.58
C LEU A 99 -19.70 -5.97 15.48
#